data_AF-A0A4Z2C8B3-F1
#
_entry.id   AF-A0A4Z2C8B3-F1
#
_cell.length_a   1.000
_cell.length_b   1.000
_cell.length_c   1.000
_cell.angle_alpha   90.00
_cell.angle_beta   90.00
_cell.angle_gamma   90.00
#
_symmetry.space_group_name_H-M   'P 1'
#
loop_
_entity.id
_entity.type
_entity.pdbx_description
1 polymer ?
#
loop_
_entity_poly.entity_id
_entity_poly.type
_entity_poly.pdbx_seq_one_letter_code
_entity_poly.pdbx_strand_id
1 'polypeptide(L)'
;MIYLLVLGITFVAFCPSQSIPDFCQLPNDEGEGSNYIFSLFYDANLDRCSPFLYKGEGGNDNRFENERDCIRNCSANAEDIYPMDDHDEEEKEEEDEPDTPIAIICGVVLGIIVVALLITVIVLAVQSEKKSSAKKAGGKKREEKTEVPLRDEGIEMS
;
A
#
# COMPACT_ATOMS: atom_id res chain seq x y z
N MET A 1 -23.87 -12.58 13.36
CA MET A 1 -23.66 -13.64 12.34
C MET A 1 -24.29 -13.28 11.00
N ILE A 2 -25.59 -12.98 10.90
CA ILE A 2 -26.25 -12.63 9.63
C ILE A 2 -25.60 -11.42 8.93
N TYR A 3 -25.24 -10.37 9.67
CA TYR A 3 -24.50 -9.22 9.11
C TYR A 3 -23.11 -9.56 8.57
N LEU A 4 -22.39 -10.51 9.19
CA LEU A 4 -21.06 -10.95 8.72
C LEU A 4 -21.17 -11.82 7.46
N LEU A 5 -22.24 -12.63 7.36
CA LEU A 5 -22.54 -13.39 6.15
C LEU A 5 -22.97 -12.46 5.00
N VAL A 6 -23.77 -11.43 5.28
CA VAL A 6 -24.19 -10.45 4.27
C VAL A 6 -23.01 -9.60 3.80
N LEU A 7 -22.15 -9.10 4.70
CA LEU A 7 -20.92 -8.38 4.35
C LEU A 7 -19.96 -9.25 3.51
N GLY A 8 -19.84 -10.54 3.83
CA GLY A 8 -19.08 -11.49 3.04
C GLY A 8 -19.67 -11.70 1.64
N ILE A 9 -20.98 -11.94 1.53
CA ILE A 9 -21.69 -12.17 0.26
C ILE A 9 -21.65 -10.93 -0.66
N THR A 10 -21.75 -9.71 -0.10
CA THR A 10 -21.58 -8.49 -0.89
C THR A 10 -20.15 -8.32 -1.40
N PHE A 11 -19.15 -8.86 -0.70
CA PHE A 11 -17.74 -8.80 -1.13
C PHE A 11 -17.43 -9.79 -2.26
N VAL A 12 -18.08 -10.96 -2.31
CA VAL A 12 -17.87 -11.95 -3.38
C VAL A 12 -18.59 -11.60 -4.68
N ALA A 13 -19.64 -10.76 -4.62
CA ALA A 13 -20.45 -10.39 -5.78
C ALA A 13 -19.87 -9.24 -6.64
N PHE A 14 -18.79 -8.61 -6.19
CA PHE A 14 -18.01 -7.65 -6.98
C PHE A 14 -16.75 -8.33 -7.55
N CYS A 15 -16.94 -9.42 -8.30
CA CYS A 15 -15.94 -9.77 -9.29
C CYS A 15 -16.28 -8.93 -10.52
N PRO A 16 -15.51 -7.88 -10.86
CA PRO A 16 -15.71 -7.20 -12.13
C PRO A 16 -15.41 -8.25 -13.21
N SER A 17 -16.46 -8.78 -13.83
CA SER A 17 -16.31 -9.49 -15.09
C SER A 17 -15.70 -8.47 -16.04
N GLN A 18 -14.43 -8.64 -16.41
CA GLN A 18 -13.80 -7.77 -17.40
C GLN A 18 -14.54 -7.97 -18.71
N SER A 19 -15.50 -7.09 -18.99
CA SER A 19 -16.18 -7.04 -20.27
C SER A 19 -15.22 -6.43 -21.28
N ILE A 20 -15.01 -7.09 -22.42
CA ILE A 20 -14.27 -6.52 -23.55
C ILE A 20 -14.90 -5.15 -23.89
N PRO A 21 -14.10 -4.08 -23.98
CA PRO A 21 -14.61 -2.76 -24.31
C PRO A 21 -15.32 -2.73 -25.67
N ASP A 22 -16.38 -1.92 -25.79
CA ASP A 22 -17.16 -1.82 -27.02
C ASP A 22 -16.33 -1.35 -28.23
N PHE A 23 -15.29 -0.53 -27.99
CA PHE A 23 -14.44 -0.05 -29.08
C PHE A 23 -13.71 -1.18 -29.79
N CYS A 24 -13.44 -2.32 -29.13
CA CYS A 24 -12.81 -3.49 -29.75
C CYS A 24 -13.69 -4.11 -30.86
N GLN A 25 -14.98 -3.76 -30.92
CA GLN A 25 -15.89 -4.21 -31.98
C GLN A 25 -15.98 -3.24 -33.16
N LEU A 26 -15.33 -2.08 -33.07
CA LEU A 26 -15.33 -1.09 -34.15
C LEU A 26 -14.39 -1.53 -35.28
N PRO A 27 -14.68 -1.22 -36.55
CA PRO A 27 -13.73 -1.43 -37.64
C PRO A 27 -12.51 -0.51 -37.49
N ASN A 28 -11.43 -0.80 -38.22
CA ASN A 28 -10.33 0.15 -38.33
C ASN A 28 -10.82 1.47 -38.95
N ASP A 29 -10.30 2.59 -38.46
CA ASP A 29 -10.61 3.92 -39.00
C ASP A 29 -9.31 4.67 -39.27
N GLU A 30 -9.03 4.90 -40.56
CA GLU A 30 -7.84 5.63 -41.01
C GLU A 30 -7.85 7.09 -40.55
N GLY A 31 -9.01 7.64 -40.20
CA GLY A 31 -9.17 9.05 -39.87
C GLY A 31 -8.88 9.97 -41.05
N GLU A 32 -8.48 11.19 -40.73
CA GLU A 32 -8.16 12.26 -41.67
C GLU A 32 -6.72 12.76 -41.49
N GLY A 33 -6.26 13.58 -42.44
CA GLY A 33 -4.92 14.14 -42.47
C GLY A 33 -4.05 13.61 -43.60
N SER A 34 -2.76 13.92 -43.52
CA SER A 34 -1.75 13.57 -44.53
C SER A 34 -0.56 12.77 -43.98
N ASN A 35 -0.66 12.31 -42.74
CA ASN A 35 0.37 11.45 -42.15
C ASN A 35 0.09 9.99 -42.52
N TYR A 36 1.08 9.14 -42.29
CA TYR A 36 0.99 7.71 -42.52
C TYR A 36 1.64 7.00 -41.33
N ILE A 37 0.81 6.69 -40.32
CA ILE A 37 1.23 6.09 -39.06
C ILE A 37 0.81 4.63 -39.08
N PHE A 38 1.77 3.72 -38.95
CA PHE A 38 1.47 2.31 -38.82
C PHE A 38 0.81 2.07 -37.47
N SER A 39 -0.35 1.42 -37.47
CA SER A 39 -1.11 1.11 -36.26
C SER A 39 -1.76 -0.25 -36.41
N LEU A 40 -2.22 -0.82 -35.30
CA LEU A 40 -2.98 -2.06 -35.28
C LEU A 40 -4.41 -1.78 -34.83
N PHE A 41 -5.36 -2.53 -35.37
CA PHE A 41 -6.73 -2.61 -34.85
C PHE A 41 -7.03 -4.07 -34.50
N TYR A 42 -7.91 -4.29 -33.53
CA TYR A 42 -8.37 -5.62 -33.18
C TYR A 42 -9.49 -6.05 -34.13
N ASP A 43 -9.31 -7.18 -34.82
CA ASP A 43 -10.33 -7.84 -35.63
C ASP A 43 -11.02 -8.91 -34.78
N ALA A 44 -12.20 -8.56 -34.24
CA ALA A 44 -12.99 -9.46 -33.40
C ALA A 44 -13.45 -10.74 -34.11
N ASN A 45 -13.51 -10.78 -35.45
CA ASN A 45 -13.88 -12.00 -36.18
C ASN A 45 -12.74 -13.02 -36.21
N LEU A 46 -11.51 -12.52 -36.17
CA LEU A 46 -10.29 -13.32 -36.26
C LEU A 46 -9.60 -13.48 -34.90
N ASP A 47 -10.09 -12.79 -33.86
CA ASP A 47 -9.48 -12.69 -32.54
C ASP A 47 -7.98 -12.35 -32.62
N ARG A 48 -7.64 -11.34 -33.43
CA ARG A 48 -6.25 -10.93 -33.64
C ARG A 48 -6.13 -9.46 -33.97
N CYS A 49 -4.94 -8.94 -33.78
CA CYS A 49 -4.60 -7.57 -34.17
C CYS A 49 -4.06 -7.55 -35.59
N SER A 50 -4.64 -6.68 -36.43
CA SER A 50 -4.25 -6.54 -37.83
C SER A 50 -3.72 -5.13 -38.09
N PRO A 51 -2.67 -4.99 -38.92
CA PRO A 51 -2.09 -3.68 -39.19
C PRO A 51 -2.96 -2.87 -40.15
N PHE A 52 -2.96 -1.54 -39.96
CA PHE A 52 -3.56 -0.56 -40.85
C PHE A 52 -2.79 0.77 -40.81
N LEU A 53 -3.15 1.71 -41.69
CA LEU A 53 -2.48 3.01 -41.82
C LEU A 53 -3.39 4.12 -41.31
N TYR A 54 -3.00 4.78 -40.23
CA TYR A 54 -3.72 5.91 -39.64
C TYR A 54 -3.16 7.25 -40.15
N LYS A 55 -4.05 8.20 -40.46
CA LYS A 55 -3.71 9.49 -41.09
C LYS A 55 -3.33 10.61 -40.12
N GLY A 56 -3.44 10.34 -38.82
CA GLY A 56 -2.96 11.21 -37.75
C GLY A 56 -4.06 11.94 -36.99
N GLU A 57 -5.24 12.16 -37.59
CA GLU A 57 -6.34 12.88 -36.95
C GLU A 57 -7.66 12.08 -36.98
N GLY A 58 -8.46 12.17 -35.91
CA GLY A 58 -9.74 11.49 -35.81
C GLY A 58 -9.64 9.98 -35.58
N GLY A 59 -10.46 9.22 -36.29
CA GLY A 59 -10.54 7.77 -36.13
C GLY A 59 -11.38 7.32 -34.92
N ASN A 60 -11.16 6.09 -34.48
CA ASN A 60 -11.77 5.52 -33.28
C ASN A 60 -10.72 4.89 -32.34
N ASP A 61 -11.16 4.35 -31.20
CA ASP A 61 -10.29 3.82 -30.15
C ASP A 61 -9.79 2.39 -30.41
N ASN A 62 -10.26 1.71 -31.47
CA ASN A 62 -9.69 0.44 -31.93
C ASN A 62 -8.39 0.66 -32.70
N ARG A 63 -7.42 1.31 -32.06
CA ARG A 63 -6.13 1.68 -32.63
C ARG A 63 -5.04 1.59 -31.57
N PHE A 64 -4.02 0.79 -31.85
CA PHE A 64 -2.92 0.50 -30.95
C PHE A 64 -1.58 0.63 -31.66
N GLU A 65 -0.54 0.97 -30.91
CA GLU A 65 0.83 1.08 -31.45
C GLU A 65 1.54 -0.27 -31.52
N ASN A 66 1.18 -1.19 -30.63
CA ASN A 66 1.80 -2.51 -30.55
C ASN A 66 0.74 -3.61 -30.34
N GLU A 67 1.11 -4.83 -30.74
CA GLU A 67 0.21 -5.99 -30.75
C GLU A 67 -0.16 -6.45 -29.33
N ARG A 68 0.77 -6.32 -28.36
CA ARG A 68 0.56 -6.67 -26.95
C ARG A 68 -0.60 -5.87 -26.36
N ASP A 69 -0.58 -4.54 -26.49
CA ASP A 69 -1.63 -3.67 -25.97
C ASP A 69 -2.97 -3.93 -26.67
N CYS A 70 -2.93 -4.17 -27.98
CA CYS A 70 -4.13 -4.49 -28.74
C CYS A 70 -4.80 -5.79 -28.23
N ILE A 71 -4.03 -6.87 -28.07
CA ILE A 71 -4.57 -8.15 -27.57
C ILE A 71 -5.00 -8.03 -26.11
N ARG A 72 -4.21 -7.38 -25.25
CA ARG A 72 -4.53 -7.21 -23.82
C ARG A 72 -5.82 -6.43 -23.57
N ASN A 73 -6.11 -5.44 -24.42
CA ASN A 73 -7.33 -4.65 -24.28
C ASN A 73 -8.56 -5.34 -24.87
N CYS A 74 -8.39 -6.16 -25.91
CA CYS A 74 -9.52 -6.60 -26.73
C CYS A 74 -9.76 -8.11 -26.83
N SER A 75 -8.77 -8.96 -26.59
CA SER A 75 -8.95 -10.40 -26.67
C SER A 75 -9.36 -10.99 -25.31
N ALA A 76 -10.34 -11.88 -25.32
CA ALA A 76 -10.65 -12.71 -24.15
C ALA A 76 -9.52 -13.68 -23.81
N ASN A 77 -8.66 -14.00 -24.79
CA ASN A 77 -7.57 -14.96 -24.68
C ASN A 77 -6.22 -14.26 -24.44
N ALA A 78 -6.22 -13.02 -23.97
CA ALA A 78 -5.01 -12.21 -23.84
C ALA A 78 -3.92 -12.88 -22.98
N GLU A 79 -4.30 -13.55 -21.89
CA GLU A 79 -3.37 -14.27 -21.02
C GLU A 79 -2.70 -15.47 -21.73
N ASP A 80 -3.40 -16.13 -22.64
CA ASP A 80 -2.88 -17.27 -23.40
C ASP A 80 -1.99 -16.83 -24.58
N ILE A 81 -2.35 -15.72 -25.23
CA ILE A 81 -1.63 -15.20 -26.41
C ILE A 81 -0.36 -14.44 -25.99
N TYR A 82 -0.46 -13.63 -24.94
CA TYR A 82 0.66 -12.89 -24.34
C TYR A 82 0.79 -13.25 -22.87
N PRO A 83 1.35 -14.45 -22.57
CA PRO A 83 1.68 -14.81 -21.20
C PRO A 83 2.62 -13.74 -20.62
N MET A 84 2.31 -13.31 -19.41
CA MET A 84 3.20 -12.47 -18.62
C MET A 84 4.33 -13.38 -18.15
N ASP A 85 5.48 -13.35 -18.82
CA ASP A 85 6.67 -13.99 -18.30
C ASP A 85 7.21 -13.13 -17.16
N ASP A 86 7.40 -13.76 -15.99
CA ASP A 86 7.90 -13.19 -14.72
C ASP A 86 9.31 -12.53 -14.81
N HIS A 87 9.87 -12.40 -16.01
CA HIS A 87 11.21 -11.91 -16.31
C HIS A 87 11.25 -10.58 -17.09
N ASP A 88 10.10 -10.04 -17.51
CA ASP A 88 10.04 -8.75 -18.23
C ASP A 88 9.84 -7.53 -17.29
N GLU A 89 9.87 -7.72 -15.97
CA GLU A 89 9.84 -6.62 -14.98
C GLU A 89 11.17 -5.83 -14.93
N GLU A 90 12.26 -6.33 -15.53
CA GLU A 90 13.60 -5.71 -15.42
C GLU A 90 13.82 -4.44 -16.27
N GLU A 91 12.92 -4.04 -17.18
CA GLU A 91 13.12 -2.83 -18.02
C GLU A 91 12.30 -1.58 -17.60
N LYS A 92 11.63 -1.60 -16.45
CA LYS A 92 10.96 -0.39 -15.90
C LYS A 92 11.28 -0.09 -14.43
N GLU A 93 12.40 -0.58 -13.91
CA GLU A 93 12.88 -0.22 -12.57
C GLU A 93 13.70 1.07 -12.55
N GLU A 94 13.21 2.19 -13.09
CA GLU A 94 13.67 3.51 -12.65
C GLU A 94 12.47 4.48 -12.62
N GLU A 95 12.20 5.01 -11.42
CA GLU A 95 11.25 6.07 -11.06
C GLU A 95 9.87 5.62 -10.48
N ASP A 96 9.80 5.70 -9.14
CA ASP A 96 8.62 5.76 -8.25
C ASP A 96 7.93 4.47 -7.74
N GLU A 97 8.56 3.69 -6.83
CA GLU A 97 7.86 3.10 -5.66
C GLU A 97 8.86 2.60 -4.60
N PRO A 98 8.79 3.01 -3.31
CA PRO A 98 9.52 2.32 -2.26
C PRO A 98 8.83 1.01 -1.91
N ASP A 99 9.26 -0.10 -2.53
CA ASP A 99 9.07 -1.47 -2.03
C ASP A 99 9.93 -1.71 -0.78
N THR A 100 9.75 -0.85 0.22
CA THR A 100 10.35 -1.01 1.52
C THR A 100 9.23 -1.35 2.49
N PRO A 101 9.37 -2.38 3.36
CA PRO A 101 8.38 -2.77 4.37
C PRO A 101 8.20 -1.72 5.49
N ILE A 102 8.41 -0.43 5.21
CA ILE A 102 8.30 0.69 6.14
C ILE A 102 6.90 0.76 6.73
N ALA A 103 5.84 0.52 5.95
CA ALA A 103 4.48 0.48 6.48
C ALA A 103 4.29 -0.64 7.53
N ILE A 104 4.92 -1.81 7.30
CA ILE A 104 4.89 -2.95 8.22
C ILE A 104 5.73 -2.66 9.47
N ILE A 105 6.93 -2.11 9.29
CA ILE A 105 7.84 -1.75 10.38
C ILE A 105 7.20 -0.67 11.26
N CYS A 106 6.61 0.38 10.68
CA CYS A 106 5.90 1.43 11.41
C CYS A 106 4.72 0.85 12.19
N GLY A 107 3.92 -0.03 11.58
CA GLY A 107 2.79 -0.67 12.26
C GLY A 107 3.22 -1.52 13.46
N VAL A 108 4.25 -2.35 13.30
CA VAL A 108 4.76 -3.21 14.37
C VAL A 108 5.38 -2.38 15.50
N VAL A 109 6.18 -1.37 15.16
CA VAL A 109 6.81 -0.49 16.16
C VAL A 109 5.76 0.27 16.96
N LEU A 110 4.76 0.86 16.31
CA LEU A 110 3.66 1.55 16.99
C LEU A 110 2.85 0.60 17.88
N GLY A 111 2.58 -0.62 17.42
CA GLY A 111 1.90 -1.65 18.21
C GLY A 111 2.67 -2.02 19.48
N ILE A 112 3.98 -2.25 19.39
CA ILE A 112 4.83 -2.58 20.54
C ILE A 112 4.86 -1.43 21.56
N ILE A 113 4.95 -0.18 21.09
CA ILE A 113 4.94 1.00 21.96
C ILE A 113 3.62 1.09 22.74
N VAL A 114 2.47 0.92 22.07
CA VAL A 114 1.16 0.96 22.73
C VAL A 114 1.03 -0.15 23.77
N VAL A 115 1.42 -1.38 23.43
CA VAL A 115 1.38 -2.52 24.38
C VAL A 115 2.27 -2.26 25.58
N ALA A 116 3.49 -1.75 25.38
CA ALA A 116 4.40 -1.42 26.47
C ALA A 116 3.79 -0.34 27.40
N LEU A 117 3.20 0.71 26.84
CA LEU A 117 2.52 1.76 27.61
C LEU A 117 1.36 1.20 28.43
N LEU A 118 0.50 0.36 27.84
CA LEU A 118 -0.60 -0.27 28.56
C LEU A 118 -0.12 -1.15 29.72
N ILE A 119 0.93 -1.96 29.50
CA ILE A 119 1.53 -2.80 30.55
C ILE A 119 2.07 -1.92 31.69
N THR A 120 2.77 -0.83 31.37
CA THR A 120 3.32 0.07 32.41
C THR A 120 2.21 0.72 33.24
N VAL A 121 1.12 1.17 32.61
CA VAL A 121 -0.05 1.75 33.31
C VAL A 121 -0.71 0.72 34.22
N ILE A 122 -0.91 -0.52 33.74
CA ILE A 122 -1.48 -1.62 34.54
C ILE A 122 -0.57 -1.90 35.75
N VAL A 123 0.74 -2.00 35.57
CA VAL A 123 1.69 -2.25 36.66
C VAL A 123 1.69 -1.12 37.68
N LEU A 124 1.65 0.14 37.24
CA LEU A 124 1.55 1.30 38.14
C LEU A 124 0.22 1.32 38.91
N ALA A 125 -0.89 0.96 38.27
CA ALA A 125 -2.20 0.84 38.92
C ALA A 125 -2.24 -0.31 39.95
N VAL A 126 -1.60 -1.44 39.67
CA VAL A 126 -1.50 -2.57 40.61
C VAL A 126 -0.58 -2.23 41.79
N GLN A 127 0.47 -1.43 41.57
CA GLN A 127 1.35 -0.98 42.64
C GLN A 127 0.75 0.13 43.52
N SER A 128 -0.16 0.96 42.99
CA SER A 128 -0.84 1.99 43.77
C SER A 128 -1.81 1.38 44.79
N GLU A 129 -2.49 0.29 44.42
CA GLU A 129 -3.34 -0.51 45.32
C GLU A 129 -2.52 -1.13 46.48
N LYS A 130 -1.28 -1.57 46.20
CA LYS A 130 -0.39 -2.15 47.22
C LYS A 130 0.19 -1.12 48.20
N LYS A 131 0.21 0.17 47.87
CA LYS A 131 0.78 1.23 48.73
C LYS A 131 -0.17 1.76 49.82
N SER A 132 -1.46 1.39 49.81
CA SER A 132 -2.42 1.84 50.82
C SER A 132 -2.24 1.17 52.21
N SER A 133 -1.65 -0.02 52.31
CA SER A 133 -1.45 -0.71 53.60
C SER A 133 -0.20 -0.31 54.40
N ALA A 134 0.68 0.57 53.89
CA ALA A 134 1.93 0.94 54.58
C ALA A 134 1.92 2.33 55.26
N LYS A 135 0.81 3.10 55.22
CA LYS A 135 0.75 4.46 55.80
C LYS A 135 -0.15 4.55 57.04
N LYS A 136 0.14 3.72 58.05
CA LYS A 136 -0.37 3.90 59.43
C LYS A 136 0.75 3.66 60.45
N ALA A 137 1.71 4.58 60.54
CA ALA A 137 2.52 4.77 61.74
C ALA A 137 3.27 6.11 61.69
N GLY A 138 3.04 6.97 62.70
CA GLY A 138 3.90 8.10 63.10
C GLY A 138 3.80 9.36 62.23
N GLY A 139 3.28 10.51 62.65
CA GLY A 139 3.11 11.02 64.00
C GLY A 139 4.30 11.87 64.47
N LYS A 140 4.26 13.17 64.18
CA LYS A 140 4.60 14.30 65.07
C LYS A 140 6.00 14.99 65.00
N LYS A 141 5.90 16.34 65.00
CA LYS A 141 6.87 17.44 65.29
C LYS A 141 7.87 17.79 64.19
N ARG A 142 7.94 19.01 63.64
CA ARG A 142 7.96 20.45 64.06
C ARG A 142 9.40 20.98 63.94
N GLU A 143 9.50 22.12 63.23
CA GLU A 143 10.57 23.14 63.12
C GLU A 143 11.91 22.86 63.83
N GLU A 144 13.04 23.14 63.16
CA GLU A 144 13.97 24.24 63.51
C GLU A 144 15.28 24.18 62.70
N LYS A 145 15.81 25.37 62.42
CA LYS A 145 16.95 25.74 61.57
C LYS A 145 18.21 25.84 62.42
N THR A 146 19.34 25.20 62.07
CA THR A 146 20.68 25.59 62.61
C THR A 146 21.82 25.11 61.69
N GLU A 147 22.94 25.81 61.83
CA GLU A 147 24.06 26.07 60.92
C GLU A 147 25.10 24.95 60.69
N VAL A 148 25.87 25.18 59.61
CA VAL A 148 27.22 24.72 59.20
C VAL A 148 28.22 24.68 60.39
N PRO A 149 29.22 23.76 60.51
CA PRO A 149 30.44 23.81 59.68
C PRO A 149 31.27 22.52 59.41
N LEU A 150 31.84 22.52 58.19
CA LEU A 150 33.23 22.21 57.77
C LEU A 150 33.94 20.86 58.02
N ARG A 151 34.75 20.57 56.98
CA ARG A 151 36.00 19.77 56.88
C ARG A 151 35.88 18.27 56.65
N ASP A 152 36.73 17.62 55.87
CA ASP A 152 37.74 17.93 54.84
C ASP A 152 38.26 16.56 54.35
N GLU A 153 39.18 16.59 53.39
CA GLU A 153 40.01 15.49 52.84
C GLU A 153 39.28 14.77 51.67
N GLY A 154 39.59 15.02 50.40
CA GLY A 154 40.88 15.34 49.82
C GLY A 154 41.69 14.05 49.67
N ILE A 155 42.06 13.72 48.42
CA ILE A 155 43.21 12.94 47.93
C ILE A 155 42.81 12.29 46.59
N GLU A 156 43.19 13.00 45.51
CA GLU A 156 43.56 12.43 44.21
C GLU A 156 44.71 11.42 44.38
N MET A 157 44.89 10.55 43.38
CA MET A 157 46.18 10.25 42.71
C MET A 157 45.86 9.13 41.70
N SER A 158 45.91 9.41 40.39
CA SER A 158 47.10 9.34 39.50
C SER A 158 47.33 7.93 38.95
#